data_AF-A0A9X0DGQ9-F1
#
_entry.id   AF-A0A9X0DGQ9-F1
#
_cell.length_a   1.000
_cell.length_b   1.000
_cell.length_c   1.000
_cell.angle_alpha   90.00
_cell.angle_beta   90.00
_cell.angle_gamma   90.00
#
_symmetry.space_group_name_H-M   'P 1'
#
loop_
_entity.id
_entity.type
_entity.pdbx_description
1 polymer ?
#
loop_
_entity_poly.entity_id
_entity_poly.type
_entity_poly.pdbx_seq_one_letter_code
_entity_poly.pdbx_strand_id
1 'polypeptide(L)'
;MKIDLDRFVDQIQNKIRLIGSAVMQIRLYNIKRQFIKFVDYEDLLQILERAYRNQNKRAEAWKLLINLKQRNQPFHIFYIEFQRLALKARIIDDNSTLVILLEQALSSELKN
;
A
#
# COMPACT_ATOMS: atom_id res chain seq x y z
N MET A 1 12.84 -16.24 28.06
CA MET A 1 13.76 -16.22 26.90
C MET A 1 14.13 -14.76 26.63
N LYS A 2 15.37 -14.35 26.93
CA LYS A 2 15.86 -12.98 26.68
C LYS A 2 16.25 -12.92 25.20
N ILE A 3 15.47 -12.24 24.37
CA ILE A 3 15.86 -11.99 22.99
C ILE A 3 16.82 -10.81 23.01
N ASP A 4 18.01 -11.02 22.48
CA ASP A 4 19.01 -9.98 22.31
C ASP A 4 18.50 -8.92 21.33
N LEU A 5 18.31 -7.70 21.84
CA LEU A 5 17.61 -6.60 21.20
C LEU A 5 18.30 -6.18 19.90
N ASP A 6 19.62 -6.09 19.92
CA ASP A 6 20.41 -5.68 18.76
C ASP A 6 20.32 -6.75 17.67
N ARG A 7 20.39 -8.03 18.07
CA ARG A 7 20.22 -9.15 17.13
C ARG A 7 18.83 -9.18 16.47
N PHE A 8 17.77 -8.84 17.19
CA PHE A 8 16.41 -8.81 16.63
C PHE A 8 16.20 -7.62 15.69
N VAL A 9 16.70 -6.43 16.07
CA VAL A 9 16.64 -5.23 15.20
C VAL A 9 17.46 -5.46 13.94
N ASP A 10 18.65 -6.05 14.04
CA ASP A 10 19.51 -6.38 12.90
C ASP A 10 18.86 -7.43 11.97
N GLN A 11 18.17 -8.42 12.53
CA GLN A 11 17.42 -9.40 11.75
C GLN A 11 16.27 -8.76 10.96
N ILE A 12 15.53 -7.84 11.57
CA ILE A 12 14.45 -7.11 10.89
C ILE A 12 15.02 -6.15 9.84
N GLN A 13 16.09 -5.41 10.14
CA GLN A 13 16.73 -4.51 9.20
C GLN A 13 17.23 -5.26 7.95
N ASN A 14 17.85 -6.42 8.14
CA ASN A 14 18.37 -7.23 7.04
C ASN A 14 17.27 -7.96 6.24
N LYS A 15 16.19 -8.44 6.87
CA LYS A 15 15.09 -9.10 6.16
C LYS A 15 14.09 -8.15 5.48
N ILE A 16 13.83 -6.98 6.08
CA ILE A 16 12.74 -6.08 5.67
C ILE A 16 13.27 -4.76 5.06
N ARG A 17 14.60 -4.51 5.07
CA ARG A 17 15.21 -3.24 4.64
C ARG A 17 14.54 -2.03 5.31
N LEU A 18 14.33 -2.10 6.63
CA LEU A 18 13.85 -0.94 7.40
C LEU A 18 14.99 0.09 7.54
N ILE A 19 14.80 1.28 7.00
CA ILE A 19 15.76 2.39 7.04
C ILE A 19 15.08 3.63 7.67
N GLY A 20 15.84 4.44 8.40
CA GLY A 20 15.43 5.78 8.83
C GLY A 20 14.42 5.82 9.99
N SER A 21 13.35 6.60 9.83
CA SER A 21 12.40 6.96 10.91
C SER A 21 11.67 5.75 11.52
N ALA A 22 11.41 4.70 10.75
CA ALA A 22 10.76 3.48 11.24
C ALA A 22 11.62 2.74 12.27
N VAL A 23 12.93 2.65 12.02
CA VAL A 23 13.89 2.03 12.96
C VAL A 23 13.91 2.81 14.27
N MET A 24 13.90 4.16 14.18
CA MET A 24 13.90 5.03 15.34
C MET A 24 12.62 4.86 16.18
N GLN A 25 11.45 4.77 15.54
CA GLN A 25 10.18 4.58 16.23
C GLN A 25 10.09 3.22 16.92
N ILE A 26 10.56 2.15 16.27
CA ILE A 26 10.62 0.81 16.88
C ILE A 26 11.58 0.79 18.08
N ARG A 27 12.76 1.43 17.96
CA ARG A 27 13.71 1.57 19.08
C ARG A 27 13.09 2.36 20.24
N LEU A 28 12.43 3.49 19.98
CA LEU A 28 11.78 4.32 21.01
C LEU A 28 10.61 3.62 21.70
N TYR A 29 9.80 2.86 20.96
CA TYR A 29 8.71 2.07 21.52
C TYR A 29 9.25 0.99 22.49
N ASN A 30 10.35 0.33 22.11
CA ASN A 30 10.96 -0.72 22.92
C ASN A 30 11.68 -0.20 24.17
N ILE A 31 12.35 0.95 24.12
CA ILE A 31 12.99 1.58 25.29
C ILE A 31 11.97 1.85 26.40
N LYS A 32 10.73 2.21 26.05
CA LYS A 32 9.67 2.48 27.02
C LYS A 32 9.08 1.24 27.69
N ARG A 33 9.22 0.03 27.12
CA ARG A 33 8.53 -1.18 27.60
C ARG A 33 9.42 -2.26 28.20
N GLN A 34 10.76 -2.10 28.21
CA GLN A 34 11.80 -2.96 28.83
C GLN A 34 11.80 -4.48 28.48
N PHE A 35 10.71 -5.03 27.96
CA PHE A 35 10.59 -6.37 27.42
C PHE A 35 9.70 -6.33 26.18
N ILE A 36 10.19 -6.88 25.08
CA ILE A 36 9.40 -7.06 23.86
C ILE A 36 8.45 -8.24 24.08
N LYS A 37 7.28 -7.95 24.64
CA LYS A 37 6.08 -8.66 24.21
C LYS A 37 5.46 -7.75 23.16
N PHE A 38 5.69 -8.03 21.88
CA PHE A 38 4.71 -7.63 20.86
C PHE A 38 3.45 -8.41 21.22
N VAL A 39 2.67 -7.89 22.18
CA VAL A 39 1.32 -8.39 22.42
C VAL A 39 0.50 -8.17 21.15
N ASP A 40 0.83 -7.10 20.41
CA ASP A 40 0.07 -6.64 19.26
C ASP A 40 1.01 -6.51 18.05
N TYR A 41 1.04 -7.53 17.19
CA TYR A 41 1.60 -7.39 15.83
C TYR A 41 0.96 -6.20 15.08
N GLU A 42 -0.24 -5.80 15.48
CA GLU A 42 -0.96 -4.61 15.04
C GLU A 42 -0.24 -3.29 15.37
N ASP A 43 0.45 -3.18 16.51
CA ASP A 43 1.20 -1.97 16.85
C ASP A 43 2.42 -1.80 15.93
N LEU A 44 3.12 -2.91 15.63
CA LEU A 44 4.22 -2.89 14.68
C LEU A 44 3.73 -2.56 13.27
N LEU A 45 2.60 -3.14 12.86
CA LEU A 45 1.95 -2.81 11.59
C LEU A 45 1.54 -1.34 11.54
N GLN A 46 0.99 -0.76 12.61
CA GLN A 46 0.65 0.66 12.66
C GLN A 46 1.88 1.57 12.57
N ILE A 47 2.98 1.22 13.23
CA ILE A 47 4.24 1.99 13.13
C ILE A 47 4.80 1.92 11.71
N LEU A 48 4.82 0.74 11.10
CA LEU A 48 5.25 0.57 9.71
C LEU A 48 4.30 1.28 8.74
N GLU A 49 3.00 1.20 8.95
CA GLU A 49 2.02 1.97 8.16
C GLU A 49 2.24 3.46 8.32
N ARG A 50 2.50 3.98 9.53
CA ARG A 50 2.76 5.42 9.71
C ARG A 50 4.08 5.85 9.07
N ALA A 51 5.12 5.05 9.20
CA ALA A 51 6.45 5.38 8.70
C ALA A 51 6.57 5.23 7.17
N TYR A 52 5.86 4.26 6.57
CA TYR A 52 5.93 3.93 5.14
C TYR A 52 4.62 4.15 4.38
N ARG A 53 3.56 4.70 4.99
CA ARG A 53 2.44 5.25 4.23
C ARG A 53 2.99 6.39 3.39
N ASN A 54 3.15 6.12 2.11
CA ASN A 54 3.06 7.17 1.13
C ASN A 54 1.64 7.77 1.23
N GLN A 55 1.55 8.95 1.84
CA GLN A 55 0.31 9.71 2.03
C GLN A 55 -0.35 10.02 0.68
N ASN A 56 0.42 9.99 -0.42
CA ASN A 56 -0.04 10.19 -1.78
C ASN A 56 -0.52 8.90 -2.47
N LYS A 57 -0.53 7.73 -1.83
CA LYS A 57 -0.98 6.46 -2.48
C LYS A 57 -2.34 6.59 -3.15
N ARG A 58 -3.27 7.31 -2.51
CA ARG A 58 -4.60 7.58 -3.08
C ARG A 58 -4.51 8.46 -4.33
N ALA A 59 -3.76 9.55 -4.24
CA ALA A 59 -3.58 10.50 -5.34
C ALA A 59 -2.79 9.89 -6.52
N GLU A 60 -1.78 9.06 -6.24
CA GLU A 60 -1.05 8.28 -7.23
C GLU A 60 -1.94 7.24 -7.89
N ALA A 61 -2.72 6.48 -7.11
CA ALA A 61 -3.67 5.51 -7.65
C ALA A 61 -4.72 6.19 -8.54
N TRP A 62 -5.21 7.36 -8.13
CA TRP A 62 -6.12 8.18 -8.93
C TRP A 62 -5.49 8.66 -10.24
N LYS A 63 -4.27 9.18 -10.19
CA LYS A 63 -3.52 9.57 -11.40
C LYS A 63 -3.30 8.39 -12.34
N LEU A 64 -2.94 7.23 -11.81
CA LEU A 64 -2.77 6.01 -12.60
C LEU A 64 -4.09 5.55 -13.22
N LEU A 65 -5.19 5.64 -12.47
CA LEU A 65 -6.51 5.24 -12.94
C LEU A 65 -7.00 6.11 -14.10
N ILE A 66 -6.92 7.44 -13.99
CA ILE A 66 -7.34 8.36 -15.07
C ILE A 66 -6.56 8.12 -16.36
N ASN A 67 -5.27 7.77 -16.22
CA ASN A 67 -4.39 7.53 -17.36
C ASN A 67 -4.40 6.07 -17.83
N LEU A 68 -5.12 5.18 -17.15
CA LEU A 68 -5.20 3.77 -17.53
C LEU A 68 -5.96 3.66 -18.86
N LYS A 69 -5.37 2.93 -19.81
CA LYS A 69 -5.98 2.64 -21.12
C LYS A 69 -5.84 1.16 -21.40
N GLN A 70 -6.88 0.54 -21.95
CA GLN A 70 -6.86 -0.87 -22.33
C GLN A 70 -5.81 -1.14 -23.43
N ARG A 71 -5.72 -0.26 -24.45
CA ARG A 71 -4.83 -0.44 -25.62
C ARG A 71 -4.99 -1.85 -26.21
N ASN A 72 -3.90 -2.56 -26.49
CA ASN A 72 -3.89 -3.91 -27.05
C ASN A 72 -3.97 -5.02 -25.98
N GLN A 73 -4.34 -4.67 -24.74
CA GLN A 73 -4.41 -5.63 -23.64
C GLN A 73 -5.78 -6.33 -23.62
N PRO A 74 -5.84 -7.63 -23.29
CA PRO A 74 -7.11 -8.32 -23.06
C PRO A 74 -7.93 -7.61 -21.99
N PHE A 75 -9.24 -7.46 -22.23
CA PHE A 75 -10.15 -6.74 -21.35
C PHE A 75 -10.09 -7.22 -19.90
N HIS A 76 -10.03 -8.54 -19.67
CA HIS A 76 -9.98 -9.10 -18.31
C HIS A 76 -8.75 -8.65 -17.51
N ILE A 77 -7.57 -8.57 -18.13
CA ILE A 77 -6.36 -8.11 -17.41
C ILE A 77 -6.46 -6.60 -17.15
N PHE A 78 -6.93 -5.82 -18.13
CA PHE A 78 -7.19 -4.40 -17.96
C PHE A 78 -8.19 -4.13 -16.82
N TYR A 79 -9.30 -4.88 -16.79
CA TYR A 79 -10.39 -4.70 -15.83
C TYR A 79 -9.95 -5.01 -14.40
N ILE A 80 -9.13 -6.06 -14.21
CA ILE A 80 -8.52 -6.37 -12.90
C ILE A 80 -7.67 -5.20 -12.42
N GLU A 81 -6.85 -4.62 -13.30
CA GLU A 81 -5.99 -3.49 -12.94
C GLU A 81 -6.80 -2.22 -12.66
N PHE A 82 -7.86 -1.97 -13.44
CA PHE A 82 -8.81 -0.89 -13.22
C PHE A 82 -9.47 -1.00 -11.83
N GLN A 83 -10.02 -2.18 -11.48
CA GLN A 83 -10.62 -2.43 -10.18
C GLN A 83 -9.61 -2.24 -9.04
N ARG A 84 -8.38 -2.74 -9.20
CA ARG A 84 -7.30 -2.58 -8.22
C ARG A 84 -6.97 -1.12 -7.95
N LEU A 85 -6.91 -0.29 -9.00
CA LEU A 85 -6.62 1.13 -8.90
C LEU A 85 -7.81 1.91 -8.33
N ALA A 86 -9.05 1.57 -8.71
CA ALA A 86 -10.27 2.14 -8.13
C ALA A 86 -10.37 1.89 -6.62
N LEU A 87 -10.07 0.66 -6.17
CA LEU A 87 -10.01 0.30 -4.75
C LEU A 87 -8.95 1.15 -4.00
N LYS A 88 -7.74 1.26 -4.56
CA LYS A 88 -6.65 2.05 -3.96
C LYS A 88 -6.95 3.55 -3.93
N ALA A 89 -7.67 4.06 -4.93
CA ALA A 89 -8.09 5.46 -5.01
C ALA A 89 -9.31 5.78 -4.12
N ARG A 90 -9.97 4.76 -3.54
CA ARG A 90 -11.17 4.90 -2.69
C ARG A 90 -12.29 5.67 -3.42
N ILE A 91 -12.66 5.19 -4.59
CA ILE A 91 -13.72 5.75 -5.45
C ILE A 91 -14.77 4.70 -5.82
N ILE A 92 -14.71 3.55 -5.15
CA ILE A 92 -15.59 2.40 -5.41
C ILE A 92 -17.06 2.78 -5.18
N ASP A 93 -17.29 3.76 -4.31
CA ASP A 93 -18.62 4.26 -3.94
C ASP A 93 -19.16 5.31 -4.93
N ASP A 94 -18.35 5.82 -5.86
CA ASP A 94 -18.78 6.73 -6.93
C ASP A 94 -18.92 5.97 -8.26
N ASN A 95 -20.02 5.23 -8.36
CA ASN A 95 -20.33 4.40 -9.52
C ASN A 95 -20.40 5.22 -10.83
N SER A 96 -20.90 6.46 -10.77
CA SER A 96 -20.95 7.34 -11.94
C SER A 96 -19.57 7.67 -12.50
N THR A 97 -18.63 8.05 -11.63
CA THR A 97 -17.26 8.37 -12.04
C THR A 97 -16.52 7.14 -12.54
N LEU A 98 -16.75 5.97 -11.92
CA LEU A 98 -16.16 4.72 -12.37
C LEU A 98 -16.61 4.29 -13.76
N VAL A 99 -17.90 4.41 -14.06
CA VAL A 99 -18.43 4.08 -15.38
C VAL A 99 -17.82 4.99 -16.44
N ILE A 100 -17.78 6.31 -16.20
CA ILE A 100 -17.18 7.27 -17.14
C ILE A 100 -15.69 6.95 -17.38
N LEU A 101 -14.93 6.67 -16.32
CA LEU A 101 -13.50 6.35 -16.45
C LEU A 101 -13.28 5.03 -17.20
N LEU A 102 -14.12 4.02 -16.94
CA LEU A 102 -14.05 2.73 -17.63
C LEU A 102 -14.33 2.92 -19.13
N GLU A 103 -15.40 3.62 -19.47
CA GLU A 103 -15.75 3.93 -20.86
C GLU A 103 -14.64 4.71 -21.55
N GLN A 104 -14.06 5.72 -20.91
CA GLN A 104 -12.96 6.50 -21.49
C GLN A 104 -11.66 5.68 -21.67
N ALA A 105 -11.49 4.61 -20.91
CA ALA A 105 -10.29 3.78 -20.91
C ALA A 105 -10.35 2.59 -21.89
N LEU A 106 -11.56 2.16 -22.26
CA LEU A 106 -11.80 1.08 -23.22
C LEU A 106 -11.30 1.44 -24.64
N SER A 107 -10.79 0.42 -25.34
CA SER A 107 -10.47 0.50 -26.76
C SER A 107 -11.74 0.78 -27.59
N SER A 108 -11.58 1.48 -28.70
CA SER A 108 -12.70 1.76 -29.63
C SER A 108 -13.31 0.48 -30.21
N GLU A 109 -12.54 -0.60 -30.30
CA GLU A 109 -12.99 -1.90 -30.79
C GLU A 109 -14.06 -2.54 -29.90
N LEU A 110 -14.03 -2.27 -28.58
CA LEU A 110 -15.03 -2.75 -27.62
C LEU A 110 -16.20 -1.79 -27.41
N LYS A 111 -16.19 -0.62 -28.07
CA LYS A 111 -17.26 0.38 -27.99
C LYS A 111 -18.27 0.29 -29.12
N ASN A 112 -17.93 -0.47 -30.17
CA ASN A 112 -18.79 -0.77 -31.32
C ASN A 112 -19.48 -2.13 -31.12
#